data_AF-A0A183ELZ3-F1
#
_entry.id   AF-A0A183ELZ3-F1
#
_cell.length_a   1.000
_cell.length_b   1.000
_cell.length_c   1.000
_cell.angle_alpha   90.00
_cell.angle_beta   90.00
_cell.angle_gamma   90.00
#
_symmetry.space_group_name_H-M   'P 1'
#
loop_
_entity.id
_entity.type
_entity.pdbx_description
1 polymer ?
#
loop_
_entity_poly.entity_id
_entity_poly.type
_entity_poly.pdbx_seq_one_letter_code
_entity_poly.pdbx_strand_id
1 'polypeptide(L)'
;MKNEAPNGVKNVLGAEIQGAGSEISKSVVTVTRHGKPKSSISQIHECALYMRMNVEFLVVKEEGPAHDRHYVLRCSLISDDKVISADGEGSSKKIAKQNACSRMLEQLKSVESSPIFIAANVIKLQKKVGPPKELKRKTIIKDMKMNPNYGHQINPISRLMQVMQALKQSEPKFQLVAERGQSRYKEFVMEVICDNDQRCEGTGPNKKLAKRAAAEAMLAKIGYVKPMPKPGKSLLKRRPNDVQQPVEIGVFSLEEAQKIEELLDGKKIEKAT
;
A
#
# COMPACT_ATOMS: atom_id res chain seq x y z
N MET A 1 23.83 -59.39 -48.63
CA MET A 1 23.74 -60.18 -47.38
C MET A 1 23.57 -59.16 -46.26
N LYS A 2 22.34 -58.69 -45.96
CA LYS A 2 21.38 -59.23 -44.98
C LYS A 2 22.04 -59.67 -43.67
N ASN A 3 21.66 -59.02 -42.56
CA ASN A 3 21.46 -59.50 -41.18
C ASN A 3 21.09 -58.24 -40.34
N GLU A 4 19.80 -57.95 -40.14
CA GLU A 4 18.94 -58.37 -39.01
C GLU A 4 19.31 -57.74 -37.65
N ALA A 5 18.46 -56.82 -37.19
CA ALA A 5 18.21 -56.48 -35.78
C ALA A 5 17.27 -57.57 -35.15
N PRO A 6 16.92 -57.66 -33.84
CA PRO A 6 16.73 -56.55 -32.88
C PRO A 6 16.96 -56.88 -31.37
N ASN A 7 16.50 -55.96 -30.50
CA ASN A 7 16.09 -56.10 -29.09
C ASN A 7 17.09 -55.84 -27.96
N GLY A 8 16.63 -55.06 -26.97
CA GLY A 8 17.21 -55.10 -25.63
C GLY A 8 17.00 -53.89 -24.72
N VAL A 9 15.80 -53.32 -24.62
CA VAL A 9 15.45 -52.40 -23.52
C VAL A 9 15.38 -53.20 -22.23
N LYS A 10 16.15 -52.80 -21.20
CA LYS A 10 15.83 -52.92 -19.75
C LYS A 10 16.95 -52.27 -18.94
N ASN A 11 16.72 -51.03 -18.50
CA ASN A 11 17.51 -50.40 -17.45
C ASN A 11 16.72 -50.56 -16.14
N VAL A 12 17.23 -51.37 -15.21
CA VAL A 12 16.69 -51.59 -13.86
C VAL A 12 17.86 -51.53 -12.89
N LEU A 13 17.81 -50.58 -11.96
CA LEU A 13 18.46 -50.48 -10.63
C LEU A 13 18.51 -48.96 -10.34
N GLY A 14 17.66 -48.38 -9.51
CA GLY A 14 17.19 -48.88 -8.21
C GLY A 14 17.93 -48.06 -7.16
N ALA A 15 17.45 -46.84 -6.91
CA ALA A 15 17.94 -45.94 -5.90
C ALA A 15 17.19 -46.20 -4.59
N GLU A 16 17.93 -46.50 -3.52
CA GLU A 16 17.45 -46.37 -2.14
C GLU A 16 18.46 -45.55 -1.36
N ILE A 17 18.10 -44.32 -1.01
CA ILE A 17 18.66 -43.61 0.14
C ILE A 17 17.48 -43.08 0.94
N GLN A 18 17.31 -43.65 2.13
CA GLN A 18 16.37 -43.23 3.15
C GLN A 18 16.80 -41.85 3.69
N GLY A 19 15.85 -40.93 3.78
CA GLY A 19 16.01 -39.63 4.41
C GLY A 19 14.73 -39.23 5.12
N ALA A 20 14.76 -39.29 6.44
CA ALA A 20 13.66 -39.01 7.35
C ALA A 20 13.24 -37.53 7.35
N GLY A 21 11.93 -37.31 7.50
CA GLY A 21 11.31 -36.26 8.31
C GLY A 21 11.67 -34.78 8.06
N SER A 22 10.76 -34.05 7.40
CA SER A 22 10.33 -32.71 7.86
C SER A 22 9.06 -32.26 7.13
N GLU A 23 7.91 -32.70 7.65
CA GLU A 23 6.58 -32.16 7.33
C GLU A 23 6.34 -30.94 8.22
N ILE A 24 7.02 -29.81 7.97
CA ILE A 24 6.76 -28.55 8.72
C ILE A 24 6.77 -27.35 7.75
N SER A 25 5.59 -26.72 7.61
CA SER A 25 5.38 -25.31 7.25
C SER A 25 5.62 -24.86 5.80
N LYS A 26 4.80 -25.32 4.86
CA LYS A 26 4.54 -24.56 3.60
C LYS A 26 3.53 -23.43 3.86
N SER A 27 3.97 -22.32 4.45
CA SER A 27 3.16 -21.08 4.54
C SER A 27 3.88 -19.87 3.92
N VAL A 28 4.43 -20.05 2.72
CA VAL A 28 4.77 -18.91 1.85
C VAL A 28 3.49 -18.43 1.17
N VAL A 29 2.97 -17.33 1.71
CA VAL A 29 1.74 -16.66 1.29
C VAL A 29 1.87 -16.16 -0.16
N THR A 30 1.34 -16.95 -1.08
CA THR A 30 1.18 -16.57 -2.48
C THR A 30 -0.08 -15.71 -2.59
N VAL A 31 0.04 -14.38 -2.52
CA VAL A 31 -1.12 -13.49 -2.75
C VAL A 31 -1.51 -13.57 -4.23
N THR A 32 -2.50 -14.40 -4.55
CA THR A 32 -3.02 -14.57 -5.91
C THR A 32 -3.94 -13.40 -6.28
N ARG A 33 -3.66 -12.76 -7.42
CA ARG A 33 -4.71 -12.12 -8.21
C ARG A 33 -4.88 -13.04 -9.43
N HIS A 34 -5.96 -13.82 -9.44
CA HIS A 34 -6.36 -14.75 -10.53
C HIS A 34 -5.72 -16.15 -10.54
N GLY A 35 -5.59 -16.81 -9.37
CA GLY A 35 -5.28 -18.24 -9.28
C GLY A 35 -3.87 -18.67 -9.73
N LYS A 36 -3.07 -17.78 -10.32
CA LYS A 36 -1.68 -18.02 -10.70
C LYS A 36 -0.73 -17.34 -9.69
N PRO A 37 0.39 -17.98 -9.32
CA PRO A 37 1.41 -17.33 -8.51
C PRO A 37 1.94 -16.09 -9.25
N LYS A 38 2.16 -15.00 -8.52
CA LYS A 38 2.81 -13.80 -9.07
C LYS A 38 4.21 -14.17 -9.55
N SER A 39 4.71 -13.52 -10.61
CA SER A 39 6.10 -13.66 -11.04
C SER A 39 7.06 -13.30 -9.90
N SER A 40 8.21 -13.98 -9.80
CA SER A 40 9.26 -13.64 -8.81
C SER A 40 9.69 -12.17 -8.91
N ILE A 41 9.68 -11.61 -10.13
CA ILE A 41 9.94 -10.18 -10.38
C ILE A 41 8.89 -9.29 -9.70
N SER A 42 7.61 -9.64 -9.82
CA SER A 42 6.55 -8.87 -9.17
C SER A 42 6.62 -8.98 -7.65
N GLN A 43 6.98 -10.17 -7.14
CA GLN A 43 7.10 -10.42 -5.72
C GLN A 43 8.26 -9.62 -5.11
N ILE A 44 9.43 -9.56 -5.76
CA ILE A 44 10.55 -8.76 -5.24
C ILE A 44 10.24 -7.27 -5.20
N HIS A 45 9.55 -6.74 -6.21
CA HIS A 45 9.11 -5.34 -6.21
C HIS A 45 8.05 -5.05 -5.15
N GLU A 46 7.27 -6.05 -4.73
CA GLU A 46 6.34 -5.93 -3.62
C GLU A 46 7.10 -5.93 -2.29
N CYS A 47 8.00 -6.90 -2.07
CA CYS A 47 8.85 -6.99 -0.89
C CYS A 47 9.70 -5.73 -0.68
N ALA A 48 10.34 -5.23 -1.73
CA ALA A 48 11.11 -3.99 -1.69
C ALA A 48 10.25 -2.79 -1.27
N LEU A 49 8.97 -2.75 -1.68
CA LEU A 49 8.03 -1.71 -1.23
C LEU A 49 7.66 -1.83 0.26
N TYR A 50 7.64 -3.05 0.81
CA TYR A 50 7.41 -3.21 2.25
C TYR A 50 8.61 -2.79 3.08
N MET A 51 9.81 -3.14 2.61
CA MET A 51 11.07 -2.85 3.29
C MET A 51 11.61 -1.43 3.00
N ARG A 52 10.90 -0.62 2.20
CA ARG A 52 11.35 0.69 1.71
C ARG A 52 12.74 0.62 1.04
N MET A 53 12.98 -0.43 0.26
CA MET A 53 14.18 -0.58 -0.57
C MET A 53 13.86 -0.28 -2.04
N ASN A 54 14.87 0.12 -2.79
CA ASN A 54 14.81 0.29 -4.23
C ASN A 54 15.36 -0.96 -4.93
N VAL A 55 14.74 -1.37 -6.03
CA VAL A 55 15.19 -2.53 -6.84
C VAL A 55 15.89 -2.03 -8.09
N GLU A 56 17.13 -2.47 -8.29
CA GLU A 56 17.93 -2.21 -9.48
C GLU A 56 18.34 -3.54 -10.14
N PHE A 57 18.37 -3.56 -11.48
CA PHE A 57 18.79 -4.72 -12.26
C PHE A 57 19.93 -4.34 -13.18
N LEU A 58 21.05 -5.04 -13.05
CA LEU A 58 22.24 -4.83 -13.87
C LEU A 58 22.63 -6.11 -14.59
N VAL A 59 22.99 -6.02 -15.87
CA VAL A 59 23.56 -7.15 -16.62
C VAL A 59 25.06 -7.19 -16.33
N VAL A 60 25.50 -8.21 -15.60
CA VAL A 60 26.90 -8.36 -15.18
C VAL A 60 27.73 -9.02 -16.27
N LYS A 61 27.15 -10.01 -16.96
CA LYS A 61 27.85 -10.83 -17.94
C LYS A 61 26.92 -11.24 -19.08
N GLU A 62 27.44 -11.19 -20.31
CA GLU A 62 26.81 -11.73 -21.52
C GLU A 62 27.89 -12.51 -22.27
N GLU A 63 27.76 -13.84 -22.28
CA GLU A 63 28.75 -14.75 -22.87
C GLU A 63 28.07 -15.79 -23.77
N GLY A 64 28.85 -16.42 -24.64
CA GLY A 64 28.40 -17.52 -25.49
C GLY A 64 28.10 -17.12 -26.94
N PRO A 65 27.98 -18.11 -27.83
CA PRO A 65 27.70 -17.89 -29.24
C PRO A 65 26.27 -17.34 -29.44
N ALA A 66 26.01 -16.73 -30.60
CA ALA A 66 24.75 -16.04 -30.86
C ALA A 66 23.49 -16.90 -30.65
N HIS A 67 23.60 -18.22 -30.83
CA HIS A 67 22.53 -19.21 -30.68
C HIS A 67 22.39 -19.78 -29.25
N ASP A 68 23.38 -19.58 -28.38
CA ASP A 68 23.39 -20.09 -27.00
C ASP A 68 24.10 -19.11 -26.06
N ARG A 69 23.43 -17.98 -25.81
CA ARG A 69 23.98 -16.92 -24.95
C ARG A 69 23.60 -17.15 -23.50
N HIS A 70 24.58 -17.06 -22.61
CA HIS A 70 24.41 -17.05 -21.17
C HIS A 70 24.48 -15.63 -20.62
N TYR A 71 23.49 -15.27 -19.82
CA TYR A 71 23.37 -13.97 -19.18
C TYR A 71 23.46 -14.14 -17.66
N VAL A 72 24.26 -13.30 -17.03
CA VAL A 72 24.28 -13.15 -15.57
C VAL A 72 23.72 -11.76 -15.26
N LEU A 73 22.58 -11.72 -14.57
CA LEU A 73 21.95 -10.49 -14.10
C LEU A 73 22.05 -10.40 -12.59
N ARG A 74 22.39 -9.23 -12.08
CA ARG A 74 22.36 -8.91 -10.66
C ARG A 74 21.11 -8.12 -10.33
N CYS A 75 20.35 -8.61 -9.37
CA CYS A 75 19.30 -7.88 -8.69
C CYS A 75 19.90 -7.25 -7.43
N SER A 76 19.76 -5.93 -7.27
CA SER A 76 20.22 -5.20 -6.10
C SER A 76 19.04 -4.53 -5.40
N LEU A 77 18.92 -4.75 -4.10
CA LEU A 77 18.01 -4.04 -3.20
C LEU A 77 18.83 -3.03 -2.40
N ILE A 78 18.53 -1.75 -2.61
CA ILE A 78 19.27 -0.64 -2.02
C ILE A 78 18.36 0.10 -1.04
N SER A 79 18.79 0.19 0.20
CA SER A 79 18.25 1.09 1.24
C SER A 79 19.34 2.04 1.71
N ASP A 80 18.96 3.04 2.50
CA ASP A 80 19.90 4.03 3.05
C ASP A 80 21.03 3.37 3.87
N ASP A 81 20.72 2.30 4.63
CA ASP A 81 21.68 1.65 5.54
C ASP A 81 22.19 0.28 5.06
N LYS A 82 21.60 -0.30 4.01
CA LYS A 82 21.87 -1.70 3.61
C LYS A 82 21.70 -1.92 2.12
N VAL A 83 22.65 -2.65 1.53
CA VAL A 83 22.59 -3.12 0.14
C VAL A 83 22.61 -4.65 0.13
N ILE A 84 21.61 -5.27 -0.50
CA ILE A 84 21.53 -6.73 -0.69
C ILE A 84 21.57 -6.99 -2.19
N SER A 85 22.46 -7.86 -2.64
CA SER A 85 22.61 -8.21 -4.06
C SER A 85 22.59 -9.71 -4.28
N ALA A 86 21.89 -10.14 -5.32
CA ALA A 86 21.84 -11.54 -5.77
C ALA A 86 22.06 -11.60 -7.28
N ASP A 87 22.96 -12.47 -7.73
CA ASP A 87 23.14 -12.80 -9.13
C ASP A 87 22.21 -13.96 -9.55
N GLY A 88 21.75 -13.91 -10.79
CA GLY A 88 20.95 -14.94 -11.42
C GLY A 88 21.38 -15.17 -12.85
N GLU A 89 21.50 -16.44 -13.21
CA GLU A 89 22.00 -16.88 -14.51
C GLU A 89 20.85 -17.38 -15.38
N GLY A 90 21.01 -17.33 -16.70
CA GLY A 90 20.05 -17.93 -17.62
C GLY A 90 20.41 -17.73 -19.09
N SER A 91 19.77 -18.51 -19.96
CA SER A 91 19.95 -18.46 -21.43
C SER A 91 19.31 -17.23 -22.10
N SER A 92 18.57 -16.42 -21.34
CA SER A 92 18.01 -15.15 -21.83
C SER A 92 18.00 -14.10 -20.73
N LYS A 93 18.08 -12.81 -21.11
CA LYS A 93 17.97 -11.69 -20.17
C LYS A 93 16.71 -11.76 -19.30
N LYS A 94 15.61 -12.34 -19.81
CA LYS A 94 14.36 -12.53 -19.08
C LYS A 94 14.47 -13.64 -18.01
N ILE A 95 15.01 -14.79 -18.38
CA ILE A 95 15.16 -15.94 -17.46
C ILE A 95 16.19 -15.61 -16.39
N ALA A 96 17.33 -15.04 -16.77
CA ALA A 96 18.36 -14.59 -15.82
C ALA A 96 17.81 -13.56 -14.83
N LYS A 97 16.98 -12.60 -15.28
CA LYS A 97 16.27 -11.66 -14.38
C LYS A 97 15.35 -12.38 -13.41
N GLN A 98 14.54 -13.30 -13.92
CA GLN A 98 13.60 -14.07 -13.09
C GLN A 98 14.32 -14.91 -12.04
N ASN A 99 15.46 -15.53 -12.41
CA ASN A 99 16.30 -16.34 -11.53
C ASN A 99 17.02 -15.47 -10.47
N ALA A 100 17.50 -14.28 -10.85
CA ALA A 100 18.09 -13.33 -9.90
C ALA A 100 17.07 -12.90 -8.84
N CYS A 101 15.82 -12.63 -9.25
CA CYS A 101 14.74 -12.34 -8.31
C CYS A 101 14.41 -13.53 -7.40
N SER A 102 14.40 -14.76 -7.92
CA SER A 102 14.13 -15.96 -7.10
C SER A 102 15.17 -16.17 -6.01
N ARG A 103 16.46 -16.09 -6.36
CA ARG A 103 17.56 -16.17 -5.39
C ARG A 103 17.51 -15.04 -4.37
N MET A 104 17.19 -13.81 -4.80
CA MET A 104 17.00 -12.69 -3.89
C MET A 104 15.86 -12.95 -2.89
N LEU A 105 14.73 -13.51 -3.34
CA LEU A 105 13.62 -13.84 -2.44
C LEU A 105 14.00 -14.92 -1.41
N GLU A 106 14.86 -15.87 -1.77
CA GLU A 106 15.40 -16.87 -0.84
C GLU A 106 16.33 -16.22 0.19
N GLN A 107 17.24 -15.34 -0.25
CA GLN A 107 18.10 -14.56 0.64
C GLN A 107 17.28 -13.69 1.60
N LEU A 108 16.20 -13.06 1.12
CA LEU A 108 15.30 -12.27 1.96
C LEU A 108 14.54 -13.13 2.96
N LYS A 109 14.03 -14.31 2.58
CA LYS A 109 13.37 -15.24 3.52
C LYS A 109 14.29 -15.65 4.67
N SER A 110 15.58 -15.82 4.41
CA SER A 110 16.59 -16.11 5.44
C SER A 110 16.81 -14.94 6.41
N VAL A 111 16.47 -13.71 6.01
CA VAL A 111 16.59 -12.48 6.80
C VAL A 111 15.24 -12.05 7.40
N GLU A 112 14.12 -12.56 6.88
CA GLU A 112 12.74 -12.21 7.22
C GLU A 112 12.19 -12.90 8.49
N SER A 113 13.03 -13.46 9.36
CA SER A 113 12.64 -13.85 10.73
C SER A 113 12.36 -12.65 11.65
N SER A 114 11.89 -11.51 11.10
CA SER A 114 11.61 -10.29 11.86
C SER A 114 10.10 -10.01 11.95
N PRO A 115 9.56 -9.73 13.15
CA PRO A 115 8.12 -9.65 13.44
C PRO A 115 7.37 -8.51 12.73
N ILE A 116 8.09 -7.54 12.16
CA ILE A 116 7.54 -6.37 11.45
C ILE A 116 6.80 -6.79 10.16
N PHE A 117 7.28 -7.83 9.49
CA PHE A 117 6.72 -8.31 8.22
C PHE A 117 5.37 -9.02 8.40
N ILE A 118 5.20 -9.74 9.53
CA ILE A 118 3.97 -10.46 9.85
C ILE A 118 2.84 -9.47 10.10
N ALA A 119 3.07 -8.45 10.94
CA ALA A 119 2.06 -7.45 11.31
C ALA A 119 1.52 -6.64 10.11
N ALA A 120 2.38 -6.24 9.18
CA ALA A 120 1.98 -5.48 7.98
C ALA A 120 1.11 -6.31 7.00
N ASN A 121 1.32 -7.62 6.95
CA ASN A 121 0.55 -8.52 6.08
C ASN A 121 -0.87 -8.77 6.61
N VAL A 122 -1.06 -8.87 7.93
CA VAL A 122 -2.39 -9.06 8.53
C VAL A 122 -3.30 -7.85 8.27
N ILE A 123 -2.75 -6.63 8.35
CA ILE A 123 -3.50 -5.38 8.17
C ILE A 123 -4.01 -5.20 6.72
N LYS A 124 -3.25 -5.67 5.72
CA LYS A 124 -3.67 -5.55 4.30
C LYS A 124 -4.78 -6.50 3.90
N LEU A 125 -4.92 -7.64 4.57
CA LEU A 125 -5.95 -8.63 4.24
C LEU A 125 -7.34 -8.16 4.69
N GLN A 126 -7.42 -7.38 5.78
CA GLN A 126 -8.68 -6.85 6.32
C GLN A 126 -9.25 -5.67 5.54
N LYS A 127 -8.42 -4.86 4.85
CA LYS A 127 -8.87 -3.67 4.09
C LYS A 127 -9.54 -3.95 2.74
N LYS A 128 -9.64 -5.22 2.31
CA LYS A 128 -10.07 -5.58 0.95
C LYS A 128 -11.53 -6.05 0.83
N VAL A 129 -12.31 -5.93 1.90
CA VAL A 129 -13.77 -6.17 1.93
C VAL A 129 -14.52 -4.83 1.85
N GLY A 130 -14.19 -4.01 0.84
CA GLY A 130 -14.91 -2.78 0.54
C GLY A 130 -15.74 -2.95 -0.75
N PRO A 131 -16.92 -2.33 -0.87
CA PRO A 131 -17.78 -2.51 -2.03
C PRO A 131 -17.09 -2.07 -3.34
N PRO A 132 -17.49 -2.64 -4.49
CA PRO A 132 -16.84 -2.39 -5.79
C PRO A 132 -16.91 -0.90 -6.14
N LYS A 133 -15.76 -0.33 -6.55
CA LYS A 133 -15.69 1.05 -7.04
C LYS A 133 -16.46 1.18 -8.35
N GLU A 134 -17.51 1.99 -8.36
CA GLU A 134 -18.31 2.31 -9.54
C GLU A 134 -17.46 2.95 -10.65
N LEU A 135 -17.67 2.49 -11.89
CA LEU A 135 -16.98 3.00 -13.09
C LEU A 135 -17.41 4.45 -13.37
N LYS A 136 -16.46 5.38 -13.25
CA LYS A 136 -16.68 6.80 -13.55
C LYS A 136 -17.00 6.97 -15.06
N ARG A 137 -18.24 7.37 -15.36
CA ARG A 137 -18.67 7.74 -16.71
C ARG A 137 -17.91 8.99 -17.19
N LYS A 138 -17.67 9.05 -18.50
CA LYS A 138 -16.86 10.06 -19.19
C LYS A 138 -17.68 11.35 -19.42
N THR A 139 -17.03 12.47 -19.19
CA THR A 139 -17.26 13.84 -19.68
C THR A 139 -18.63 14.19 -20.27
N ILE A 140 -19.56 14.68 -19.42
CA ILE A 140 -20.66 15.56 -19.81
C ILE A 140 -20.39 16.91 -19.12
N ILE A 141 -19.48 17.70 -19.68
CA ILE A 141 -19.08 19.00 -19.13
C ILE A 141 -19.26 20.04 -20.23
N LYS A 142 -20.49 20.49 -20.46
CA LYS A 142 -20.72 21.78 -21.13
C LYS A 142 -21.96 22.50 -20.61
N ASP A 143 -22.99 21.79 -20.15
CA ASP A 143 -24.30 22.43 -19.88
C ASP A 143 -24.77 22.44 -18.42
N MET A 144 -23.85 22.55 -17.44
CA MET A 144 -24.26 22.53 -16.02
C MET A 144 -23.64 23.63 -15.16
N LYS A 145 -23.25 24.76 -15.78
CA LYS A 145 -22.60 25.92 -15.15
C LYS A 145 -23.44 26.65 -14.08
N MET A 146 -24.69 26.27 -13.82
CA MET A 146 -25.61 26.97 -12.91
C MET A 146 -26.15 26.12 -11.76
N ASN A 147 -25.62 24.93 -11.51
CA ASN A 147 -26.02 24.16 -10.31
C ASN A 147 -25.18 24.56 -9.08
N PRO A 148 -25.77 24.87 -7.90
CA PRO A 148 -25.03 25.12 -6.64
C PRO A 148 -24.18 23.93 -6.14
N ASN A 149 -24.30 22.77 -6.79
CA ASN A 149 -23.49 21.57 -6.58
C ASN A 149 -22.40 21.33 -7.66
N TYR A 150 -22.36 22.18 -8.70
CA TYR A 150 -21.40 22.16 -9.80
C TYR A 150 -20.03 22.67 -9.34
N GLY A 151 -19.30 21.80 -8.65
CA GLY A 151 -17.99 22.10 -8.10
C GLY A 151 -17.33 20.89 -7.45
N HIS A 152 -18.12 20.01 -6.81
CA HIS A 152 -17.62 18.82 -6.11
C HIS A 152 -16.92 17.79 -7.01
N GLN A 153 -17.30 17.73 -8.29
CA GLN A 153 -16.70 16.81 -9.26
C GLN A 153 -15.61 17.46 -10.12
N ILE A 154 -15.36 18.76 -9.94
CA ILE A 154 -14.42 19.53 -10.76
C ILE A 154 -13.04 19.49 -10.11
N ASN A 155 -12.00 19.35 -10.92
CA ASN A 155 -10.62 19.40 -10.46
C ASN A 155 -10.37 20.74 -9.71
N PRO A 156 -9.83 20.77 -8.48
CA PRO A 156 -9.68 22.01 -7.72
C PRO A 156 -8.76 23.01 -8.43
N ILE A 157 -7.83 22.55 -9.28
CA ILE A 157 -7.04 23.42 -10.16
C ILE A 157 -7.95 24.23 -11.09
N SER A 158 -8.88 23.57 -11.79
CA SER A 158 -9.85 24.23 -12.66
C SER A 158 -10.80 25.12 -11.88
N ARG A 159 -11.19 24.70 -10.67
CA ARG A 159 -12.03 25.51 -9.79
C ARG A 159 -11.33 26.78 -9.32
N LEU A 160 -10.06 26.68 -8.94
CA LEU A 160 -9.23 27.84 -8.56
C LEU A 160 -9.13 28.84 -9.70
N MET A 161 -8.80 28.38 -10.92
CA MET A 161 -8.74 29.27 -12.09
C MET A 161 -10.06 30.02 -12.33
N GLN A 162 -11.20 29.32 -12.23
CA GLN A 162 -12.52 29.95 -12.38
C GLN A 162 -12.80 30.99 -11.29
N VAL A 163 -12.43 30.71 -10.04
CA VAL A 163 -12.59 31.66 -8.93
C VAL A 163 -11.71 32.90 -9.14
N MET A 164 -10.44 32.72 -9.54
CA MET A 164 -9.53 33.85 -9.81
C MET A 164 -10.08 34.73 -10.95
N GLN A 165 -10.57 34.11 -12.03
CA GLN A 165 -11.18 34.83 -13.14
C GLN A 165 -12.46 35.58 -12.72
N ALA A 166 -13.32 34.96 -11.90
CA ALA A 166 -14.54 35.61 -11.40
C ALA A 166 -14.23 36.80 -10.48
N LEU A 167 -13.13 36.71 -9.71
CA LEU A 167 -12.60 37.80 -8.90
C LEU A 167 -11.82 38.85 -9.70
N LYS A 168 -11.71 38.70 -11.02
CA LYS A 168 -10.93 39.55 -11.94
C LYS A 168 -9.45 39.71 -11.52
N GLN A 169 -8.88 38.64 -10.96
CA GLN A 169 -7.46 38.55 -10.58
C GLN A 169 -6.65 37.86 -11.69
N SER A 170 -5.31 37.96 -11.66
CA SER A 170 -4.50 37.21 -12.62
C SER A 170 -4.54 35.70 -12.39
N GLU A 171 -4.06 34.99 -13.41
CA GLU A 171 -4.03 33.53 -13.42
C GLU A 171 -3.04 32.98 -12.36
N PRO A 172 -3.46 32.01 -11.54
CA PRO A 172 -2.61 31.44 -10.51
C PRO A 172 -1.42 30.72 -11.13
N LYS A 173 -0.20 31.06 -10.71
CA LYS A 173 1.05 30.46 -11.20
C LYS A 173 1.44 29.28 -10.32
N PHE A 174 1.72 28.13 -10.93
CA PHE A 174 2.16 26.93 -10.22
C PHE A 174 3.66 26.70 -10.40
N GLN A 175 4.41 26.62 -9.30
CA GLN A 175 5.85 26.36 -9.30
C GLN A 175 6.18 25.10 -8.51
N LEU A 176 7.21 24.38 -8.93
CA LEU A 176 7.79 23.28 -8.14
C LEU A 176 8.78 23.86 -7.16
N VAL A 177 8.53 23.74 -5.86
CA VAL A 177 9.41 24.25 -4.79
C VAL A 177 10.44 23.21 -4.40
N ALA A 178 10.01 21.98 -4.17
CA ALA A 178 10.89 20.92 -3.73
C ALA A 178 10.51 19.56 -4.32
N GLU A 179 11.53 18.73 -4.51
CA GLU A 179 11.43 17.35 -4.95
C GLU A 179 12.23 16.51 -3.95
N ARG A 180 11.52 15.80 -3.08
CA ARG A 180 12.07 15.00 -1.99
C ARG A 180 11.83 13.51 -2.25
N GLY A 181 12.63 12.65 -1.65
CA GLY A 181 12.46 11.20 -1.72
C GLY A 181 12.93 10.56 -3.03
N GLN A 182 13.04 9.23 -3.01
CA GLN A 182 13.65 8.46 -4.08
C GLN A 182 12.62 7.55 -4.77
N SER A 183 12.75 7.42 -6.10
CA SER A 183 11.98 6.52 -6.96
C SER A 183 10.46 6.53 -6.68
N ARG A 184 9.95 5.57 -5.89
CA ARG A 184 8.51 5.38 -5.64
C ARG A 184 7.97 6.11 -4.40
N TYR A 185 8.82 6.60 -3.50
CA TYR A 185 8.43 7.41 -2.34
C TYR A 185 8.75 8.89 -2.57
N LYS A 186 8.71 9.29 -3.83
CA LYS A 186 8.99 10.66 -4.22
C LYS A 186 7.86 11.56 -3.75
N GLU A 187 8.20 12.64 -3.10
CA GLU A 187 7.31 13.69 -2.66
C GLU A 187 7.64 14.97 -3.43
N PHE A 188 6.61 15.58 -4.01
CA PHE A 188 6.72 16.84 -4.70
C PHE A 188 5.97 17.89 -3.90
N VAL A 189 6.62 19.03 -3.68
CA VAL A 189 6.03 20.22 -3.07
C VAL A 189 5.77 21.21 -4.21
N MET A 190 4.50 21.48 -4.47
CA MET A 190 4.07 22.46 -5.46
C MET A 190 3.55 23.70 -4.74
N GLU A 191 3.99 24.87 -5.16
CA GLU A 191 3.44 26.15 -4.71
C GLU A 191 2.50 26.71 -5.77
N VAL A 192 1.47 27.41 -5.31
CA VAL A 192 0.61 28.25 -6.12
C VAL A 192 0.69 29.69 -5.62
N ILE A 193 0.97 30.60 -6.56
CA ILE A 193 1.14 32.03 -6.33
C ILE A 193 -0.03 32.76 -7.01
N CYS A 194 -0.75 33.57 -6.24
CA CYS A 194 -1.79 34.48 -6.72
C CYS A 194 -1.36 35.94 -6.47
N ASP A 195 -1.95 36.89 -7.21
CA ASP A 195 -1.57 38.32 -7.15
C ASP A 195 -1.74 38.99 -5.78
N ASN A 196 -2.59 38.47 -4.91
CA ASN A 196 -2.82 39.02 -3.56
C ASN A 196 -1.66 38.72 -2.58
N ASP A 197 -0.45 38.51 -3.11
CA ASP A 197 0.73 37.97 -2.43
C ASP A 197 0.42 36.70 -1.62
N GLN A 198 -0.63 35.98 -2.05
CA GLN A 198 -1.05 34.74 -1.44
C GLN A 198 -0.27 33.62 -2.08
N ARG A 199 0.50 32.93 -1.24
CA ARG A 199 1.18 31.70 -1.59
C ARG A 199 0.64 30.56 -0.74
N CYS A 200 0.43 29.42 -1.39
CA CYS A 200 0.06 28.18 -0.73
C CYS A 200 0.88 27.04 -1.32
N GLU A 201 1.32 26.15 -0.46
CA GLU A 201 2.02 24.94 -0.85
C GLU A 201 1.11 23.73 -0.73
N GLY A 202 1.35 22.73 -1.56
CA GLY A 202 0.70 21.44 -1.49
C GLY A 202 1.68 20.33 -1.82
N THR A 203 1.65 19.28 -1.00
CA THR A 203 2.51 18.12 -1.14
C THR A 203 1.79 16.95 -1.79
N GLY A 204 2.54 16.07 -2.45
CA GLY A 204 1.97 14.84 -2.98
C GLY A 204 3.01 13.94 -3.66
N PRO A 205 2.65 12.66 -3.90
CA PRO A 205 3.55 11.66 -4.49
C PRO A 205 3.94 11.96 -5.95
N ASN A 206 3.16 12.81 -6.63
CA ASN A 206 3.37 13.18 -8.02
C ASN A 206 3.12 14.69 -8.17
N LYS A 207 3.82 15.35 -9.10
CA LYS A 207 3.61 16.78 -9.45
C LYS A 207 2.14 17.14 -9.67
N LYS A 208 1.35 16.25 -10.29
CA LYS A 208 -0.09 16.44 -10.53
C LYS A 208 -0.92 16.43 -9.24
N LEU A 209 -0.62 15.53 -8.30
CA LEU A 209 -1.36 15.43 -7.04
C LEU A 209 -0.95 16.53 -6.08
N ALA A 210 0.34 16.87 -6.04
CA ALA A 210 0.86 18.02 -5.32
C ALA A 210 0.24 19.33 -5.84
N LYS A 211 0.16 19.53 -7.17
CA LYS A 211 -0.51 20.69 -7.78
C LYS A 211 -2.00 20.77 -7.40
N ARG A 212 -2.67 19.62 -7.33
CA ARG A 212 -4.06 19.53 -6.87
C ARG A 212 -4.20 19.96 -5.41
N ALA A 213 -3.34 19.45 -4.54
CA ALA A 213 -3.32 19.79 -3.12
C ALA A 213 -3.03 21.29 -2.91
N ALA A 214 -2.09 21.86 -3.67
CA ALA A 214 -1.75 23.28 -3.60
C ALA A 214 -2.95 24.16 -4.00
N ALA A 215 -3.66 23.78 -5.07
CA ALA A 215 -4.86 24.49 -5.50
C ALA A 215 -6.01 24.39 -4.47
N GLU A 216 -6.16 23.25 -3.81
CA GLU A 216 -7.14 23.05 -2.75
C GLU A 216 -6.81 23.88 -1.51
N ALA A 217 -5.54 23.93 -1.10
CA ALA A 217 -5.07 24.81 -0.02
C ALA A 217 -5.32 26.29 -0.34
N MET A 218 -5.09 26.72 -1.58
CA MET A 218 -5.38 28.09 -2.00
C MET A 218 -6.88 28.39 -2.00
N LEU A 219 -7.73 27.49 -2.50
CA LEU A 219 -9.18 27.64 -2.41
C LEU A 219 -9.65 27.74 -0.95
N ALA A 220 -9.02 27.01 -0.03
CA ALA A 220 -9.30 27.09 1.41
C ALA A 220 -8.94 28.46 1.96
N LYS A 221 -7.76 28.98 1.61
CA LYS A 221 -7.26 30.28 2.07
C LYS A 221 -8.15 31.44 1.62
N ILE A 222 -8.70 31.36 0.41
CA ILE A 222 -9.59 32.40 -0.15
C ILE A 222 -11.05 32.19 0.32
N GLY A 223 -11.34 31.16 1.13
CA GLY A 223 -12.68 30.92 1.68
C GLY A 223 -13.66 30.29 0.69
N TYR A 224 -13.17 29.75 -0.43
CA TYR A 224 -13.97 29.04 -1.43
C TYR A 224 -14.04 27.52 -1.18
N VAL A 225 -13.65 27.05 0.01
CA VAL A 225 -13.91 25.69 0.48
C VAL A 225 -15.34 25.60 0.96
N LYS A 226 -16.16 24.80 0.25
CA LYS A 226 -17.53 24.53 0.67
C LYS A 226 -17.49 23.66 1.95
N PRO A 227 -18.27 23.98 2.99
CA PRO A 227 -18.38 23.12 4.16
C PRO A 227 -18.81 21.72 3.71
N MET A 228 -18.11 20.71 4.24
CA MET A 228 -18.41 19.31 3.94
C MET A 228 -19.92 19.07 4.16
N PRO A 229 -20.65 18.48 3.20
CA PRO A 229 -22.06 18.17 3.44
C PRO A 229 -22.13 17.31 4.71
N LYS A 230 -23.05 17.68 5.62
CA LYS A 230 -23.28 16.91 6.86
C LYS A 230 -23.39 15.43 6.46
N PRO A 231 -22.66 14.51 7.12
CA PRO A 231 -22.77 13.09 6.80
C PRO A 231 -24.26 12.75 6.82
N GLY A 232 -24.75 12.24 5.69
CA GLY A 232 -26.16 11.89 5.56
C GLY A 232 -26.56 11.02 6.74
N LYS A 233 -27.80 11.20 7.22
CA LYS A 233 -28.37 10.40 8.32
C LYS A 233 -27.92 8.95 8.14
N SER A 234 -27.25 8.41 9.15
CA SER A 234 -26.72 7.06 9.13
C SER A 234 -27.78 6.10 8.59
N LEU A 235 -27.41 5.28 7.60
CA LEU A 235 -28.27 4.24 7.02
C LEU A 235 -28.55 3.07 7.99
N LEU A 236 -28.22 3.22 9.28
CA LEU A 236 -28.84 2.43 10.32
C LEU A 236 -30.32 2.80 10.39
N LYS A 237 -31.13 2.03 9.66
CA LYS A 237 -32.57 1.91 9.83
C LYS A 237 -32.84 1.56 11.29
N ARG A 238 -33.04 2.54 12.16
CA ARG A 238 -33.60 2.30 13.49
C ARG A 238 -35.02 1.75 13.25
N ARG A 239 -35.23 0.47 13.55
CA ARG A 239 -36.55 -0.15 13.54
C ARG A 239 -37.41 0.62 14.56
N PRO A 240 -38.65 1.01 14.25
CA PRO A 240 -39.47 1.77 15.20
C PRO A 240 -40.07 0.92 16.33
N ASN A 241 -39.55 -0.27 16.63
CA ASN A 241 -40.12 -1.19 17.64
C ASN A 241 -39.09 -1.78 18.63
N ASP A 242 -37.89 -1.24 18.74
CA ASP A 242 -37.04 -1.58 19.87
C ASP A 242 -37.50 -0.76 21.07
N VAL A 243 -38.32 -1.40 21.91
CA VAL A 243 -38.59 -0.95 23.28
C VAL A 243 -37.24 -0.63 23.90
N GLN A 244 -37.02 0.65 24.14
CA GLN A 244 -35.86 1.15 24.85
C GLN A 244 -36.03 0.68 26.30
N GLN A 245 -35.62 -0.54 26.64
CA GLN A 245 -35.15 -0.78 27.99
C GLN A 245 -33.86 0.05 28.10
N PRO A 246 -33.81 1.05 29.01
CA PRO A 246 -32.56 1.71 29.27
C PRO A 246 -31.60 0.65 29.81
N VAL A 247 -30.60 0.28 29.01
CA VAL A 247 -29.42 -0.38 29.52
C VAL A 247 -28.74 0.67 30.40
N GLU A 248 -28.95 0.56 31.70
CA GLU A 248 -28.19 1.27 32.72
C GLU A 248 -26.73 0.83 32.55
N ILE A 249 -26.00 1.58 31.72
CA ILE A 249 -24.55 1.59 31.76
C ILE A 249 -24.23 2.16 33.14
N GLY A 250 -23.85 1.26 34.05
CA GLY A 250 -23.58 1.55 35.46
C GLY A 250 -22.75 2.83 35.60
N VAL A 251 -23.46 3.91 35.88
CA VAL A 251 -22.89 5.11 36.46
C VAL A 251 -22.48 4.65 37.85
N PHE A 252 -21.16 4.50 38.06
CA PHE A 252 -20.62 4.25 39.40
C PHE A 252 -21.15 5.35 40.31
N SER A 253 -22.13 4.98 41.14
CA SER A 253 -22.71 5.83 42.15
C SER A 253 -21.63 6.18 43.16
N LEU A 254 -21.36 7.47 43.35
CA LEU A 254 -20.48 7.99 44.40
C LEU A 254 -21.00 7.66 45.81
N GLU A 255 -22.23 7.17 45.94
CA GLU A 255 -22.82 6.75 47.22
C GLU A 255 -22.44 5.31 47.61
N GLU A 256 -22.09 4.44 46.65
CA GLU A 256 -21.58 3.09 46.96
C GLU A 256 -20.11 3.10 47.42
N ALA A 257 -19.34 4.14 47.07
CA ALA A 257 -17.99 4.32 47.58
C ALA A 257 -17.98 4.68 49.09
N GLN A 258 -18.94 5.49 49.54
CA GLN A 258 -19.04 5.89 50.96
C GLN A 258 -19.46 4.71 51.85
N LYS A 259 -20.29 3.81 51.33
CA LYS A 259 -20.75 2.63 52.08
C LYS A 259 -19.67 1.55 52.24
N ILE A 260 -18.69 1.51 51.35
CA ILE A 260 -17.52 0.61 51.49
C ILE A 260 -16.50 1.19 52.47
N GLU A 261 -16.37 2.52 52.58
CA GLU A 261 -15.47 3.17 53.53
C GLU A 261 -15.99 3.02 54.99
N GLU A 262 -17.29 3.19 55.24
CA GLU A 262 -17.89 2.95 56.57
C GLU A 262 -17.82 1.48 57.05
N LEU A 263 -17.79 0.51 56.11
CA LEU A 263 -17.68 -0.92 56.44
C LEU A 263 -16.23 -1.38 56.70
N LEU A 264 -15.22 -0.56 56.38
CA LEU A 264 -13.82 -0.83 56.67
C LEU A 264 -13.37 -0.24 58.01
N ASP A 265 -13.99 0.85 58.48
CA ASP A 265 -13.72 1.41 59.81
C ASP A 265 -14.45 0.68 60.96
N GLY A 266 -15.57 0.00 60.67
CA GLY A 266 -16.28 -0.82 61.66
C GLY A 266 -15.62 -2.17 62.02
N LYS A 267 -14.63 -2.64 61.25
CA LYS A 267 -13.97 -3.95 61.46
C LYS A 267 -12.58 -3.87 62.12
N LYS A 268 -12.13 -2.68 62.53
CA LYS A 268 -10.83 -2.49 63.20
C LYS A 268 -10.85 -2.55 64.73
N ILE A 269 -12.00 -2.82 65.36
CA ILE A 269 -12.12 -2.82 66.84
C ILE A 269 -12.24 -4.24 67.44
N GLU A 270 -12.39 -5.30 66.65
CA GLU A 270 -12.59 -6.68 67.16
C GLU A 270 -11.37 -7.62 67.01
N LYS A 271 -10.15 -7.07 66.95
CA LYS A 271 -8.90 -7.83 67.09
C LYS A 271 -7.87 -7.07 67.92
N ALA A 272 -8.24 -6.77 69.16
CA ALA A 272 -7.29 -6.39 70.21
C ALA A 272 -7.88 -6.76 71.59
N THR A 273 -7.92 -8.05 71.90
CA THR A 273 -7.78 -8.58 73.27
C THR A 273 -7.13 -9.96 73.17
#